data_AF-A0A849UVB3-F1
#
_entry.id   AF-A0A849UVB3-F1
#
_cell.length_a   1.000
_cell.length_b   1.000
_cell.length_c   1.000
_cell.angle_alpha   90.00
_cell.angle_beta   90.00
_cell.angle_gamma   90.00
#
_symmetry.space_group_name_H-M   'P 1'
#
loop_
_entity.id
_entity.type
_entity.pdbx_description
1 polymer ?
#
loop_
_entity_poly.entity_id
_entity_poly.type
_entity_poly.pdbx_seq_one_letter_code
_entity_poly.pdbx_strand_id
1 'polypeptide(L)'
;MNIKSIIHYTAIVSSIAIIVICFVPWVHYNSINTTFTGMNVTKFSTGVYYGKAGKIIAIFASASLLFTLLPFTILKRANMFVSAFLFAYCIRTYILFTGSLFEGEVVKLAGIYLIIFFSLVMVLCSIFPKINTENIK
;
A
#
# COMPACT_ATOMS: atom_id res chain seq x y z
N MET A 1 -6.39 25.95 10.04
CA MET A 1 -6.53 24.46 10.04
C MET A 1 -5.34 23.88 10.81
N ASN A 2 -5.57 23.10 11.86
CA ASN A 2 -4.51 22.62 12.75
C ASN A 2 -3.69 21.51 12.04
N ILE A 3 -2.36 21.62 11.98
CA ILE A 3 -1.48 20.76 11.17
C ILE A 3 -1.67 19.26 11.48
N LYS A 4 -1.93 18.95 12.75
CA LYS A 4 -2.22 17.58 13.23
C LYS A 4 -3.51 16.99 12.66
N SER A 5 -4.51 17.84 12.37
CA SER A 5 -5.76 17.39 11.77
C SER A 5 -5.57 17.11 10.29
N ILE A 6 -4.76 17.93 9.59
CA ILE A 6 -4.40 17.70 8.19
C ILE A 6 -3.72 16.33 8.04
N ILE A 7 -2.71 16.05 8.85
CA ILE A 7 -1.97 14.78 8.85
C ILE A 7 -2.90 13.57 9.08
N HIS A 8 -3.89 13.74 9.95
CA HIS A 8 -4.86 12.70 10.23
C HIS A 8 -5.77 12.41 9.03
N TYR A 9 -6.30 13.45 8.37
CA TYR A 9 -7.10 13.28 7.16
C TYR A 9 -6.27 12.71 6.00
N THR A 10 -5.03 13.16 5.82
CA THR A 10 -4.15 12.63 4.76
C THR A 10 -3.80 11.16 5.00
N ALA A 11 -3.63 10.72 6.25
CA ALA A 11 -3.44 9.30 6.57
C ALA A 11 -4.65 8.45 6.12
N ILE A 12 -5.87 8.88 6.49
CA ILE A 12 -7.11 8.17 6.12
C ILE A 12 -7.26 8.10 4.60
N VAL A 13 -7.10 9.24 3.92
CA VAL A 13 -7.20 9.31 2.46
C VAL A 13 -6.15 8.41 1.80
N SER A 14 -4.92 8.38 2.31
CA SER A 14 -3.85 7.53 1.77
C SER A 14 -4.14 6.05 1.95
N SER A 15 -4.63 5.62 3.12
CA SER A 15 -4.99 4.22 3.37
C SER A 15 -6.13 3.76 2.44
N ILE A 16 -7.15 4.60 2.24
CA ILE A 16 -8.25 4.30 1.31
C ILE A 16 -7.73 4.26 -0.13
N ALA A 17 -6.89 5.22 -0.53
CA ALA A 17 -6.30 5.26 -1.87
C ALA A 17 -5.51 3.99 -2.17
N ILE A 18 -4.69 3.49 -1.23
CA ILE A 18 -3.93 2.24 -1.40
C ILE A 18 -4.87 1.05 -1.66
N ILE A 19 -5.99 0.95 -0.93
CA ILE A 19 -6.97 -0.12 -1.12
C ILE A 19 -7.58 -0.03 -2.53
N VAL A 20 -7.93 1.16 -2.99
CA VAL A 20 -8.46 1.38 -4.36
C VAL A 20 -7.42 1.03 -5.42
N ILE A 21 -6.15 1.43 -5.22
CA ILE A 21 -5.04 1.16 -6.13
C ILE A 21 -4.78 -0.34 -6.28
N CYS A 22 -5.08 -1.17 -5.28
CA CYS A 22 -4.99 -2.63 -5.41
C CYS A 22 -5.90 -3.21 -6.52
N PHE A 23 -6.94 -2.49 -6.94
CA PHE A 23 -7.83 -2.87 -8.04
C PHE A 23 -7.45 -2.24 -9.39
N VAL A 24 -6.58 -1.22 -9.37
CA VAL A 24 -6.07 -0.55 -10.57
C VAL A 24 -5.01 -1.46 -11.24
N PRO A 25 -4.89 -1.44 -12.58
CA PRO A 25 -3.86 -2.20 -13.27
C PRO A 25 -2.46 -1.66 -12.93
N TRP A 26 -1.57 -2.57 -12.54
CA TRP A 26 -0.22 -2.26 -12.09
C TRP A 26 0.79 -2.43 -13.22
N VAL A 27 0.64 -3.52 -13.97
CA VAL A 27 1.60 -3.92 -15.00
C VAL A 27 0.86 -4.66 -16.10
N HIS A 28 1.27 -4.44 -17.35
CA HIS A 28 0.86 -5.26 -18.48
C HIS A 28 2.05 -6.11 -18.97
N TYR A 29 1.85 -7.42 -19.07
CA TYR A 29 2.86 -8.32 -19.63
C TYR A 29 2.54 -8.61 -21.09
N ASN A 30 3.47 -8.23 -21.98
CA ASN A 30 3.28 -8.34 -23.42
C ASN A 30 3.33 -9.81 -23.89
N SER A 31 4.12 -10.66 -23.24
CA SER A 31 4.26 -12.09 -23.57
C SER A 31 2.97 -12.90 -23.50
N ILE A 32 2.06 -12.51 -22.60
CA ILE A 32 0.77 -13.18 -22.40
C ILE A 32 -0.43 -12.26 -22.69
N ASN A 33 -0.18 -11.01 -23.11
CA ASN A 33 -1.19 -9.98 -23.34
C ASN A 33 -2.21 -9.83 -22.19
N THR A 34 -1.77 -9.98 -20.94
CA THR A 34 -2.65 -9.79 -19.77
C THR A 34 -2.19 -8.65 -18.90
N THR A 35 -3.15 -7.83 -18.47
CA THR A 35 -2.97 -6.82 -17.42
C THR A 35 -3.11 -7.44 -16.04
N PHE A 36 -2.10 -7.27 -15.20
CA PHE A 36 -2.16 -7.66 -13.80
C PHE A 36 -2.61 -6.49 -12.92
N THR A 37 -3.51 -6.80 -11.99
CA THR A 37 -3.85 -5.92 -10.87
C THR A 37 -3.31 -6.53 -9.58
N GLY A 38 -3.29 -5.76 -8.49
CA GLY A 38 -2.88 -6.31 -7.19
C GLY A 38 -3.73 -7.50 -6.73
N MET A 39 -4.99 -7.57 -7.17
CA MET A 39 -5.96 -8.60 -6.76
C MET A 39 -6.11 -9.74 -7.76
N ASN A 40 -5.96 -9.45 -9.06
CA ASN A 40 -6.10 -10.42 -10.13
C ASN A 40 -4.75 -10.66 -10.80
N VAL A 41 -4.12 -11.74 -10.37
CA VAL A 41 -2.91 -12.30 -10.97
C VAL A 41 -3.25 -13.66 -11.55
N THR A 42 -3.18 -13.78 -12.87
CA THR A 42 -3.26 -15.03 -13.61
C THR A 42 -1.97 -15.83 -13.44
N LYS A 43 -2.08 -17.17 -13.31
CA LYS A 43 -0.92 -18.05 -13.31
C LYS A 43 -0.36 -18.13 -14.73
N PHE A 44 0.96 -17.97 -14.86
CA PHE A 44 1.65 -18.30 -16.10
C PHE A 44 1.55 -19.81 -16.34
N SER A 45 1.21 -20.21 -17.57
CA SER A 45 1.04 -21.64 -17.94
C SER A 45 2.35 -22.44 -17.84
N THR A 46 3.50 -21.77 -17.85
CA THR A 46 4.84 -22.36 -17.88
C THR A 46 5.78 -21.76 -16.82
N GLY A 47 5.27 -20.93 -15.89
CA GLY A 47 6.10 -20.06 -15.06
C GLY A 47 5.68 -19.90 -13.60
N VAL A 48 6.41 -19.02 -12.91
CA VAL A 48 6.28 -18.75 -11.47
C VAL A 48 5.00 -17.95 -11.18
N TYR A 49 4.22 -18.39 -10.19
CA TYR A 49 3.05 -17.66 -9.73
C TYR A 49 3.45 -16.54 -8.76
N TYR A 50 3.28 -15.28 -9.18
CA TYR A 50 3.63 -14.11 -8.37
C TYR A 50 2.69 -13.84 -7.18
N GLY A 51 1.57 -14.57 -7.08
CA GLY A 51 0.62 -14.43 -5.97
C GLY A 51 -0.22 -13.16 -6.06
N LYS A 52 -1.19 -13.04 -5.14
CA LYS A 52 -2.09 -11.87 -5.05
C LYS A 52 -1.57 -10.88 -4.00
N ALA A 53 -0.51 -10.16 -4.34
CA ALA A 53 0.15 -9.21 -3.44
C ALA A 53 -0.80 -8.12 -2.90
N GLY A 54 -1.78 -7.69 -3.71
CA GLY A 54 -2.78 -6.70 -3.32
C GLY A 54 -3.67 -7.13 -2.15
N LYS A 55 -3.85 -8.44 -1.91
CA LYS A 55 -4.58 -8.92 -0.71
C LYS A 55 -3.84 -8.58 0.57
N ILE A 56 -2.53 -8.82 0.60
CA ILE A 56 -1.70 -8.54 1.77
C ILE A 56 -1.62 -7.04 2.00
N ILE A 57 -1.41 -6.26 0.94
CA ILE A 57 -1.38 -4.80 1.01
C ILE A 57 -2.72 -4.24 1.52
N ALA A 58 -3.85 -4.74 1.04
CA ALA A 58 -5.17 -4.31 1.49
C ALA A 58 -5.43 -4.64 2.97
N ILE A 59 -4.99 -5.80 3.46
CA ILE A 59 -5.11 -6.18 4.88
C ILE A 59 -4.29 -5.24 5.78
N PHE A 60 -3.06 -4.93 5.40
CA PHE A 60 -2.24 -4.01 6.18
C PHE A 60 -2.74 -2.57 6.09
N ALA A 61 -3.25 -2.15 4.93
CA ALA A 61 -3.81 -0.80 4.75
C ALA A 61 -5.10 -0.62 5.57
N SER A 62 -5.97 -1.64 5.63
CA SER A 62 -7.17 -1.61 6.46
C SER A 62 -6.82 -1.64 7.96
N ALA A 63 -5.83 -2.43 8.38
CA ALA A 63 -5.33 -2.41 9.75
C ALA A 63 -4.78 -1.03 10.14
N SER A 64 -4.00 -0.40 9.25
CA SER A 64 -3.47 0.96 9.48
C SER A 64 -4.57 2.01 9.59
N LEU A 65 -5.63 1.89 8.77
CA LEU A 65 -6.81 2.75 8.84
C LEU A 65 -7.53 2.61 10.20
N LEU A 66 -7.74 1.37 10.67
CA LEU A 66 -8.34 1.12 11.99
C LEU A 66 -7.50 1.71 13.13
N PHE A 67 -6.17 1.55 13.07
CA PHE A 67 -5.27 2.09 14.08
C PHE A 67 -5.21 3.62 14.07
N THR A 68 -5.44 4.23 12.91
CA THR A 68 -5.53 5.68 12.78
C THR A 68 -6.81 6.22 13.40
N LEU A 69 -7.95 5.55 13.22
CA LEU A 69 -9.25 5.96 13.75
C LEU A 69 -9.37 5.78 15.27
N LEU A 70 -8.75 4.72 15.82
CA LEU A 70 -8.88 4.41 17.23
C LEU A 70 -8.07 5.37 18.12
N PRO A 71 -8.62 5.84 19.26
CA PRO A 71 -7.96 6.85 20.09
C PRO A 71 -6.77 6.32 20.91
N PHE A 72 -6.62 5.00 21.02
CA PHE A 72 -5.62 4.33 21.86
C PHE A 72 -4.17 4.68 21.50
N THR A 73 -3.37 5.05 22.49
CA THR A 73 -1.96 5.44 22.32
C THR A 73 -1.08 4.28 21.83
N ILE A 74 -1.38 3.05 22.26
CA ILE A 74 -0.65 1.84 21.83
C ILE A 74 -0.86 1.58 20.34
N LEU A 75 -2.10 1.72 19.85
CA LEU A 75 -2.43 1.51 18.44
C LEU A 75 -1.73 2.54 17.54
N LYS A 76 -1.59 3.78 18.00
CA LYS A 76 -0.85 4.82 17.27
C LYS A 76 0.63 4.48 17.11
N ARG A 77 1.26 3.90 18.13
CA ARG A 77 2.65 3.41 18.04
C ARG A 77 2.75 2.19 17.14
N ALA A 78 1.81 1.25 17.24
CA ALA A 78 1.74 0.08 16.37
C ALA A 78 1.51 0.45 14.89
N ASN A 79 0.75 1.52 14.62
CA ASN A 79 0.50 2.01 13.26
C ASN A 79 1.80 2.42 12.53
N MET A 80 2.77 2.97 13.24
CA MET A 80 4.07 3.31 12.66
C MET A 80 4.80 2.06 12.18
N PHE A 81 4.75 0.99 12.98
CA PHE A 81 5.34 -0.29 12.61
C PHE A 81 4.60 -0.93 11.42
N VAL A 82 3.27 -0.94 11.45
CA VAL A 82 2.43 -1.50 10.38
C VAL A 82 2.63 -0.76 9.07
N SER A 83 2.63 0.57 9.09
CA SER A 83 2.83 1.40 7.88
C SER A 83 4.23 1.21 7.29
N ALA A 84 5.27 1.11 8.12
CA ALA A 84 6.62 0.80 7.65
C ALA A 84 6.72 -0.60 7.01
N PHE A 85 6.09 -1.60 7.62
CA PHE A 85 6.05 -2.96 7.07
C PHE A 85 5.29 -3.03 5.75
N LEU A 86 4.19 -2.29 5.66
CA LEU A 86 3.39 -2.15 4.43
C LEU A 86 4.20 -1.47 3.32
N PHE A 87 4.95 -0.42 3.63
CA PHE A 87 5.84 0.24 2.68
C PHE A 87 6.94 -0.70 2.17
N ALA A 88 7.60 -1.43 3.07
CA ALA A 88 8.60 -2.44 2.69
C ALA A 88 8.01 -3.53 1.79
N TYR A 89 6.78 -3.99 2.08
CA TYR A 89 6.08 -4.95 1.25
C TYR A 89 5.70 -4.37 -0.14
N CYS A 90 5.32 -3.09 -0.20
CA CYS A 90 5.05 -2.40 -1.47
C CYS A 90 6.32 -2.30 -2.33
N ILE A 91 7.48 -1.99 -1.74
CA ILE A 91 8.77 -1.99 -2.45
C ILE A 91 9.09 -3.37 -3.00
N ARG A 92 8.99 -4.42 -2.15
CA ARG A 92 9.18 -5.80 -2.59
C ARG A 92 8.28 -6.14 -3.77
N THR A 93 7.01 -5.75 -3.70
CA THR A 93 6.01 -5.98 -4.75
C THR A 93 6.38 -5.24 -6.03
N TYR A 94 6.81 -3.98 -5.95
CA TYR A 94 7.29 -3.23 -7.10
C TYR A 94 8.45 -3.94 -7.79
N ILE A 95 9.48 -4.35 -7.04
CA ILE A 95 10.65 -5.05 -7.61
C ILE A 95 10.20 -6.37 -8.25
N LEU A 96 9.30 -7.12 -7.60
CA LEU A 96 8.84 -8.40 -8.09
C LEU A 96 8.01 -8.30 -9.39
N PHE A 97 7.13 -7.30 -9.49
CA PHE A 97 6.28 -7.10 -10.68
C PHE A 97 6.97 -6.35 -11.81
N THR A 98 8.02 -5.58 -11.52
CA THR A 98 8.77 -4.83 -12.53
C THR A 98 10.06 -5.51 -12.97
N GLY A 99 10.54 -6.50 -12.22
CA GLY A 99 11.69 -7.32 -12.61
C GLY A 99 11.31 -8.31 -13.71
N SER A 100 11.75 -8.03 -14.93
CA SER A 100 11.82 -9.00 -16.03
C SER A 100 13.26 -9.10 -16.53
N LEU A 101 13.61 -10.28 -17.06
CA LEU A 101 14.90 -10.52 -17.71
C LEU A 101 14.95 -9.92 -19.13
N PHE A 102 13.80 -9.66 -19.75
CA PHE A 102 13.71 -9.17 -21.14
C PHE A 102 13.23 -7.73 -21.18
N GLU A 103 13.95 -6.89 -21.91
CA GLU A 103 13.56 -5.49 -22.11
C GLU A 103 12.22 -5.41 -22.87
N GLY A 104 11.30 -4.56 -22.38
CA GLY A 104 10.00 -4.33 -23.02
C GLY A 104 8.92 -5.40 -22.75
N GLU A 105 9.22 -6.45 -21.98
CA GLU A 105 8.23 -7.49 -21.66
C GLU A 105 7.13 -6.97 -20.71
N VAL A 106 7.51 -6.03 -19.85
CA VAL A 106 6.73 -5.55 -18.71
C VAL A 106 6.49 -4.05 -18.85
N VAL A 107 5.25 -3.67 -19.16
CA VAL A 107 4.84 -2.27 -19.23
C VAL A 107 4.33 -1.85 -17.85
N LYS A 108 5.03 -0.90 -17.23
CA LYS A 108 4.68 -0.34 -15.92
C LYS A 108 3.50 0.62 -16.08
N LEU A 109 2.42 0.39 -15.34
CA LEU A 109 1.24 1.25 -15.35
C LEU A 109 1.20 2.13 -14.10
N ALA A 110 0.30 3.12 -14.10
CA ALA A 110 0.19 4.10 -13.02
C ALA A 110 0.02 3.46 -11.63
N GLY A 111 -0.68 2.33 -11.53
CA GLY A 111 -0.99 1.68 -10.26
C GLY A 111 0.25 1.30 -9.42
N ILE A 112 1.33 0.84 -10.07
CA ILE A 112 2.54 0.43 -9.36
C ILE A 112 3.30 1.63 -8.77
N TYR A 113 3.24 2.79 -9.44
CA TYR A 113 3.86 4.02 -8.95
C TYR A 113 3.03 4.65 -7.83
N LEU A 114 1.71 4.66 -8.01
CA LEU A 114 0.76 5.17 -7.03
C LEU A 114 0.86 4.42 -5.69
N ILE A 115 1.04 3.10 -5.70
CA ILE A 115 1.10 2.32 -4.46
C ILE A 115 2.34 2.64 -3.62
N ILE A 116 3.49 2.88 -4.25
CA ILE A 116 4.73 3.30 -3.56
C ILE A 116 4.56 4.72 -3.02
N PHE A 117 4.02 5.63 -3.83
CA PHE A 117 3.82 7.01 -3.44
C PHE A 117 2.92 7.12 -2.20
N PHE A 118 1.74 6.49 -2.22
CA PHE A 118 0.82 6.55 -1.09
C PHE A 118 1.31 5.78 0.13
N SER A 119 2.04 4.67 -0.05
CA SER A 119 2.62 3.97 1.10
C SER A 119 3.71 4.78 1.79
N LEU A 120 4.50 5.57 1.06
CA LEU A 120 5.45 6.53 1.63
C LEU A 120 4.74 7.67 2.39
N VAL A 121 3.69 8.25 1.80
CA VAL A 121 2.88 9.30 2.45
C VAL A 121 2.28 8.80 3.77
N MET A 122 1.77 7.57 3.79
CA MET A 122 1.18 6.96 4.97
C MET A 122 2.22 6.74 6.09
N VAL A 123 3.45 6.32 5.77
CA VAL A 123 4.55 6.25 6.75
C VAL A 123 4.84 7.63 7.34
N LEU A 124 4.98 8.65 6.49
CA LEU A 124 5.22 10.03 6.93
C LEU A 124 4.10 10.55 7.85
N CYS A 125 2.84 10.24 7.52
CA CYS A 125 1.70 10.61 8.36
C CYS A 125 1.69 9.84 9.69
N SER A 126 2.13 8.58 9.70
CA SER A 126 2.16 7.76 10.89
C SER A 126 3.23 8.18 11.92
N ILE A 127 4.24 8.96 11.51
CA ILE A 127 5.26 9.50 12.43
C ILE A 127 4.66 10.57 13.34
N PHE A 128 3.63 11.30 12.88
CA PHE A 128 3.02 12.41 13.62
C PHE A 128 1.53 12.18 13.95
N PRO A 129 1.20 11.16 14.77
CA PRO A 129 -0.19 10.85 15.08
C PRO A 129 -0.81 11.93 15.97
N LYS A 130 -2.09 12.24 15.73
CA LYS A 130 -2.89 13.09 16.61
C LYS A 130 -3.17 12.34 17.91
N ILE A 131 -2.42 12.63 18.97
CA ILE A 131 -2.69 12.13 20.32
C ILE A 131 -3.66 13.11 20.98
N ASN A 132 -4.86 12.64 21.36
CA ASN A 132 -5.76 13.41 22.20
C ASN A 132 -5.52 12.95 23.65
N THR A 133 -5.07 13.85 24.51
CA THR A 133 -4.63 13.56 25.89
C THR A 133 -5.78 13.39 26.87
N GLU A 134 -7.03 13.47 26.42
CA GLU A 134 -8.23 13.44 27.27
C GLU A 134 -8.55 12.06 27.87
N ASN A 135 -7.98 10.97 27.34
CA ASN A 135 -8.20 9.58 27.80
C ASN A 135 -7.07 9.02 28.70
N ILE A 136 -6.26 9.87 29.33
CA ILE A 136 -5.25 9.46 30.32
C ILE A 136 -5.79 9.68 31.75
N LYS A 137 -7.09 9.48 31.96
CA LYS A 137 -7.70 9.42 33.29
C LYS A 137 -8.24 8.02 33.55
#